data_AF-A0A2N5IBM0-F1
#
_entry.id   AF-A0A2N5IBM0-F1
#
_cell.length_a   1.000
_cell.length_b   1.000
_cell.length_c   1.000
_cell.angle_alpha   90.00
_cell.angle_beta   90.00
_cell.angle_gamma   90.00
#
_symmetry.space_group_name_H-M   'P 1'
#
loop_
_entity.id
_entity.type
_entity.pdbx_description
1 polymer ?
#
loop_
_entity_poly.entity_id
_entity_poly.type
_entity_poly.pdbx_seq_one_letter_code
_entity_poly.pdbx_strand_id
1 'polypeptide(L)'
;MNKTLKEMVETGKPKLPHLEEKEIRKYQFGLLLLSSFVCEDFLDLPVLSDHKYDTDGLFYTISYLHDSQLGYSGTSRTLLVVWKIENRSSFCPLRIDVDITDEKNFSINVYDQSGERTIKRSLISNENGTYYTEIEGYETRTLSQLVTGGIAQ
;
A
#
# COMPACT_ATOMS: atom_id res chain seq x y z
N MET A 1 -8.29 10.68 5.54
CA MET A 1 -8.10 9.39 6.25
C MET A 1 -9.03 8.35 5.65
N ASN A 2 -8.45 7.27 5.12
CA ASN A 2 -9.12 6.11 4.58
C ASN A 2 -9.64 5.23 5.73
N LYS A 3 -10.97 5.18 5.89
CA LYS A 3 -11.61 4.44 6.98
C LYS A 3 -11.66 2.95 6.71
N THR A 4 -11.90 2.52 5.47
CA THR A 4 -11.99 1.09 5.14
C THR A 4 -10.65 0.40 5.36
N LEU A 5 -9.54 0.96 4.90
CA LEU A 5 -8.21 0.40 5.12
C LEU A 5 -7.88 0.31 6.61
N LYS A 6 -8.25 1.34 7.38
CA LYS A 6 -8.08 1.33 8.83
C LYS A 6 -8.88 0.17 9.47
N GLU A 7 -10.15 0.04 9.15
CA GLU A 7 -11.03 -1.03 9.66
C GLU A 7 -10.52 -2.43 9.24
N MET A 8 -10.07 -2.58 7.99
CA MET A 8 -9.48 -3.82 7.48
C MET A 8 -8.22 -4.23 8.25
N VAL A 9 -7.39 -3.26 8.69
CA VAL A 9 -6.17 -3.55 9.47
C VAL A 9 -6.50 -3.89 10.92
N GLU A 10 -7.47 -3.20 11.52
CA GLU A 10 -7.87 -3.40 12.92
C GLU A 10 -8.60 -4.74 13.14
N THR A 11 -9.35 -5.20 12.13
CA THR A 11 -10.12 -6.45 12.20
C THR A 11 -9.44 -7.62 11.49
N GLY A 12 -8.59 -7.34 10.50
CA GLY A 12 -7.95 -8.31 9.65
C GLY A 12 -6.80 -9.05 10.32
N LYS A 13 -6.64 -10.32 9.93
CA LYS A 13 -5.50 -11.16 10.30
C LYS A 13 -4.63 -11.40 9.09
N PRO A 14 -3.33 -11.66 9.26
CA PRO A 14 -2.48 -11.98 8.13
C PRO A 14 -2.99 -13.25 7.46
N LYS A 15 -2.99 -13.29 6.12
CA LYS A 15 -3.26 -14.54 5.38
C LYS A 15 -2.15 -15.58 5.61
N LEU A 16 -1.00 -15.14 6.11
CA LEU A 16 0.15 -15.95 6.51
C LEU A 16 0.17 -16.18 8.02
N PRO A 17 -0.30 -17.34 8.52
CA PRO A 17 -0.44 -17.60 9.95
C PRO A 17 0.91 -17.77 10.68
N HIS A 18 2.01 -17.97 9.94
CA HIS A 18 3.35 -18.19 10.50
C HIS A 18 4.20 -16.91 10.54
N LEU A 19 3.61 -15.74 10.26
CA LEU A 19 4.35 -14.48 10.28
C LEU A 19 4.77 -14.13 11.70
N GLU A 20 6.04 -13.78 11.89
CA GLU A 20 6.54 -13.34 13.20
C GLU A 20 5.80 -12.07 13.66
N GLU A 21 5.57 -11.95 14.97
CA GLU A 21 4.85 -10.82 15.56
C GLU A 21 5.49 -9.47 15.19
N LYS A 22 6.83 -9.42 15.11
CA LYS A 22 7.56 -8.22 14.69
C LYS A 22 7.23 -7.80 13.26
N GLU A 23 7.10 -8.75 12.34
CA GLU A 23 6.73 -8.43 10.95
C GLU A 23 5.25 -8.10 10.83
N ILE A 24 4.36 -8.80 11.58
CA ILE A 24 2.94 -8.43 11.68
C ILE A 24 2.79 -6.95 12.06
N ARG A 25 3.47 -6.52 13.14
CA ARG A 25 3.43 -5.14 13.61
C ARG A 25 3.91 -4.15 12.54
N LYS A 26 4.94 -4.48 11.77
CA LYS A 26 5.43 -3.60 10.68
C LYS A 26 4.42 -3.45 9.55
N TYR A 27 3.77 -4.53 9.12
CA TYR A 27 2.73 -4.45 8.09
C TYR A 27 1.52 -3.66 8.59
N GLN A 28 1.02 -3.95 9.80
CA GLN A 28 -0.09 -3.23 10.39
C GLN A 28 0.24 -1.74 10.54
N PHE A 29 1.42 -1.42 11.06
CA PHE A 29 1.90 -0.04 11.17
C PHE A 29 1.94 0.65 9.80
N GLY A 30 2.55 0.02 8.79
CA GLY A 30 2.62 0.55 7.43
C GLY A 30 1.25 0.82 6.81
N LEU A 31 0.29 -0.08 6.99
CA LEU A 31 -1.07 0.09 6.48
C LEU A 31 -1.86 1.17 7.24
N LEU A 32 -1.68 1.29 8.56
CA LEU A 32 -2.27 2.37 9.37
C LEU A 32 -1.70 3.75 9.01
N LEU A 33 -0.41 3.80 8.69
CA LEU A 33 0.21 5.00 8.14
C LEU A 33 -0.44 5.34 6.80
N LEU A 34 -0.45 4.40 5.86
CA LEU A 34 -1.06 4.60 4.55
C LEU A 34 -2.52 5.07 4.66
N SER A 35 -3.31 4.49 5.57
CA SER A 35 -4.71 4.89 5.77
C SER A 35 -4.86 6.31 6.32
N SER A 36 -3.87 6.80 7.04
CA SER A 36 -3.83 8.19 7.52
C SER A 36 -3.50 9.16 6.39
N PHE A 37 -2.67 8.76 5.42
CA PHE A 37 -2.15 9.66 4.37
C PHE A 37 -3.01 9.81 3.13
N VAL A 38 -3.95 8.90 2.89
CA VAL A 38 -4.62 8.81 1.58
C VAL A 38 -6.14 8.68 1.75
N CYS A 39 -6.89 9.20 0.79
CA CYS A 39 -8.31 8.93 0.57
C CYS A 39 -8.49 7.83 -0.48
N GLU A 40 -9.66 7.21 -0.52
CA GLU A 40 -9.91 5.96 -1.26
C GLU A 40 -10.27 6.15 -2.72
N ASP A 41 -9.66 5.32 -3.56
CA ASP A 41 -10.04 5.07 -4.96
C ASP A 41 -9.57 3.68 -5.43
N PHE A 42 -8.37 3.22 -5.07
CA PHE A 42 -7.93 1.87 -5.42
C PHE A 42 -8.69 0.75 -4.69
N LEU A 43 -9.37 1.06 -3.59
CA LEU A 43 -10.25 0.11 -2.90
C LEU A 43 -11.63 -0.01 -3.58
N ASP A 44 -11.92 0.85 -4.57
CA ASP A 44 -13.09 0.69 -5.45
C ASP A 44 -12.87 -0.40 -6.50
N LEU A 45 -11.62 -0.81 -6.72
CA LEU A 45 -11.29 -1.95 -7.58
C LEU A 45 -11.70 -3.26 -6.88
N PRO A 46 -12.01 -4.33 -7.62
CA PRO A 46 -12.19 -5.65 -7.03
C PRO A 46 -10.87 -6.20 -6.45
N VAL A 47 -10.96 -6.98 -5.37
CA VAL A 47 -9.81 -7.76 -4.85
C VAL A 47 -9.40 -8.81 -5.89
N LEU A 48 -8.11 -9.01 -6.08
CA LEU A 48 -7.57 -10.06 -6.95
C LEU A 48 -7.97 -11.45 -6.41
N SER A 49 -8.68 -12.23 -7.23
CA SER A 49 -9.13 -13.58 -6.88
C SER A 49 -8.13 -14.65 -7.30
N ASP A 50 -8.27 -15.86 -6.77
CA ASP A 50 -7.48 -17.02 -7.19
C ASP A 50 -7.75 -17.42 -8.65
N HIS A 51 -8.94 -17.05 -9.17
CA HIS A 51 -9.39 -17.25 -10.55
C HIS A 51 -9.12 -16.04 -11.46
N LYS A 52 -8.15 -15.20 -11.11
CA LYS A 52 -7.87 -13.91 -11.79
C LYS A 52 -7.76 -13.98 -13.31
N TYR A 53 -7.29 -15.10 -13.88
CA TYR A 53 -7.09 -15.24 -15.33
C TYR A 53 -8.38 -15.53 -16.12
N ASP A 54 -9.52 -15.67 -15.43
CA ASP A 54 -10.83 -15.93 -16.04
C ASP A 54 -11.53 -14.63 -16.47
N THR A 55 -11.05 -13.47 -16.00
CA THR A 55 -11.65 -12.15 -16.28
C THR A 55 -10.57 -11.09 -16.47
N ASP A 56 -10.73 -10.28 -17.52
CA ASP A 56 -9.90 -9.09 -17.73
C ASP A 56 -10.35 -7.94 -16.81
N GLY A 57 -9.40 -7.12 -16.36
CA GLY A 57 -9.71 -5.98 -15.50
C GLY A 57 -8.54 -5.50 -14.63
N LEU A 58 -8.82 -4.50 -13.82
CA LEU A 58 -7.93 -4.01 -12.75
C LEU A 58 -8.39 -4.58 -11.41
N PHE A 59 -7.43 -5.04 -10.63
CA PHE A 59 -7.67 -5.67 -9.33
C PHE A 59 -6.64 -5.17 -8.34
N TYR A 60 -6.96 -5.19 -7.05
CA TYR A 60 -5.99 -4.86 -6.00
C TYR A 60 -5.70 -6.04 -5.08
N THR A 61 -4.55 -6.01 -4.42
CA THR A 61 -4.17 -6.96 -3.38
C THR A 61 -3.45 -6.20 -2.27
N ILE A 62 -3.87 -6.42 -1.03
CA ILE A 62 -3.12 -5.99 0.15
C ILE A 62 -2.35 -7.21 0.63
N SER A 63 -1.02 -7.22 0.50
CA SER A 63 -0.23 -8.44 0.71
C SER A 63 -0.42 -9.02 2.11
N TYR A 64 -0.54 -8.17 3.13
CA TYR A 64 -0.81 -8.61 4.51
C TYR A 64 -2.13 -9.37 4.65
N LEU A 65 -3.20 -8.92 3.99
CA LEU A 65 -4.56 -9.44 4.19
C LEU A 65 -4.96 -10.52 3.17
N HIS A 66 -4.47 -10.42 1.95
CA HIS A 66 -5.02 -11.15 0.80
C HIS A 66 -4.00 -12.08 0.12
N ASP A 67 -2.70 -11.90 0.36
CA ASP A 67 -1.66 -12.67 -0.33
C ASP A 67 -1.09 -13.79 0.55
N SER A 68 -0.96 -14.98 -0.02
CA SER A 68 -0.32 -16.13 0.61
C SER A 68 1.21 -16.04 0.59
N GLN A 69 1.77 -15.00 -0.03
CA GLN A 69 3.18 -14.67 -0.02
C GLN A 69 3.37 -13.18 0.29
N LEU A 70 4.44 -12.83 1.00
CA LEU A 70 4.79 -11.43 1.21
C LEU A 70 5.78 -10.97 0.15
N GLY A 71 5.47 -9.83 -0.48
CA GLY A 71 6.49 -9.05 -1.18
C GLY A 71 7.34 -8.30 -0.16
N TYR A 72 8.55 -8.78 0.12
CA TYR A 72 9.53 -8.05 0.91
C TYR A 72 10.90 -8.02 0.21
N SER A 73 11.59 -6.89 0.35
CA SER A 73 12.96 -6.73 -0.11
C SER A 73 13.74 -5.95 0.95
N GLY A 74 14.47 -6.67 1.80
CA GLY A 74 15.21 -6.09 2.93
C GLY A 74 14.28 -5.39 3.93
N THR A 75 14.33 -4.06 3.98
CA THR A 75 13.49 -3.23 4.86
C THR A 75 12.15 -2.83 4.23
N SER A 76 11.95 -3.12 2.96
CA SER A 76 10.75 -2.72 2.22
C SER A 76 9.67 -3.80 2.33
N ARG A 77 8.45 -3.38 2.70
CA ARG A 77 7.25 -4.23 2.80
C ARG A 77 6.23 -3.76 1.78
N THR A 78 5.76 -4.67 0.94
CA THR A 78 4.71 -4.36 -0.05
C THR A 78 3.37 -4.22 0.66
N LEU A 79 2.78 -3.02 0.64
CA LEU A 79 1.50 -2.75 1.29
C LEU A 79 0.32 -3.02 0.37
N LEU A 80 0.40 -2.54 -0.87
CA LEU A 80 -0.68 -2.63 -1.86
C LEU A 80 -0.10 -2.86 -3.24
N VAL A 81 -0.72 -3.75 -3.99
CA VAL A 81 -0.42 -3.99 -5.40
C VAL A 81 -1.70 -3.85 -6.21
N VAL A 82 -1.63 -3.11 -7.31
CA VAL A 82 -2.67 -3.12 -8.34
C VAL A 82 -2.18 -3.98 -9.48
N TRP A 83 -3.02 -4.91 -9.91
CA TRP A 83 -2.79 -5.82 -11.01
C TRP A 83 -3.69 -5.45 -12.17
N LYS A 84 -3.17 -5.57 -13.39
CA LYS A 84 -3.99 -5.61 -14.60
C LYS A 84 -3.95 -7.03 -15.17
N ILE A 85 -5.12 -7.61 -15.36
CA ILE A 85 -5.30 -8.86 -16.11
C ILE A 85 -5.84 -8.50 -17.47
N GLU A 86 -5.13 -8.93 -18.51
CA GLU A 86 -5.53 -8.74 -19.90
C GLU A 86 -4.97 -9.89 -20.73
N ASN A 87 -5.80 -10.49 -21.57
CA ASN A 87 -5.39 -11.61 -22.43
C ASN A 87 -4.71 -12.76 -21.64
N ARG A 88 -5.27 -13.10 -20.47
CA ARG A 88 -4.75 -14.15 -19.54
C ARG A 88 -3.32 -13.90 -19.04
N SER A 89 -2.82 -12.68 -19.20
CA SER A 89 -1.53 -12.25 -18.68
C SER A 89 -1.78 -11.27 -17.54
N SER A 90 -0.94 -11.32 -16.51
CA SER A 90 -0.97 -10.36 -15.40
C SER A 90 0.27 -9.49 -15.40
N PHE A 91 0.09 -8.20 -15.18
CA PHE A 91 1.18 -7.28 -14.91
C PHE A 91 0.82 -6.33 -13.77
N CYS A 92 1.84 -5.74 -13.16
CA CYS A 92 1.71 -4.87 -12.00
C CYS A 92 1.77 -3.40 -12.46
N PRO A 93 0.63 -2.73 -12.74
CA PRO A 93 0.61 -1.32 -13.05
C PRO A 93 1.10 -0.43 -11.90
N LEU A 94 0.94 -0.88 -10.65
CA LEU A 94 1.28 -0.08 -9.47
C LEU A 94 1.63 -0.97 -8.28
N ARG A 95 2.73 -0.64 -7.59
CA ARG A 95 3.10 -1.21 -6.29
C ARG A 95 3.41 -0.11 -5.28
N ILE A 96 2.87 -0.25 -4.08
CA ILE A 96 3.15 0.64 -2.95
C ILE A 96 3.87 -0.16 -1.89
N ASP A 97 5.06 0.30 -1.54
CA ASP A 97 5.86 -0.28 -0.48
C ASP A 97 6.04 0.71 0.67
N VAL A 98 6.35 0.17 1.85
CA VAL A 98 6.84 0.94 2.98
C VAL A 98 8.20 0.43 3.43
N ASP A 99 9.15 1.35 3.55
CA ASP A 99 10.38 1.13 4.29
C ASP A 99 10.17 1.58 5.72
N ILE A 100 10.33 0.67 6.69
CA ILE A 100 10.22 0.98 8.11
C ILE A 100 11.56 0.65 8.75
N THR A 101 12.33 1.71 9.05
CA THR A 101 13.55 1.61 9.85
C THR A 101 13.22 1.62 11.34
N ASP A 102 12.27 2.47 11.77
CA ASP A 102 11.65 2.46 13.09
C ASP A 102 10.28 3.18 13.05
N GLU A 103 9.58 3.30 14.18
CA GLU A 103 8.23 3.93 14.27
C GLU A 103 8.21 5.43 13.93
N LYS A 104 9.38 6.09 13.92
CA LYS A 104 9.53 7.52 13.60
C LYS A 104 10.15 7.73 12.22
N ASN A 105 10.84 6.73 11.70
CA ASN A 105 11.55 6.76 10.43
C ASN A 105 10.96 5.72 9.48
N PHE A 106 10.08 6.18 8.60
CA PHE A 106 9.56 5.39 7.50
C PHE A 106 9.49 6.19 6.20
N SER A 107 9.42 5.48 5.08
CA SER A 107 9.07 6.06 3.79
C SER A 107 8.10 5.20 3.01
N ILE A 108 7.14 5.85 2.35
CA ILE A 108 6.27 5.21 1.36
C ILE A 108 6.93 5.37 -0.01
N ASN A 109 7.11 4.26 -0.70
CA ASN A 109 7.63 4.21 -2.05
C ASN A 109 6.53 3.74 -3.00
N VAL A 110 6.41 4.39 -4.15
CA VAL A 110 5.51 3.97 -5.21
C VAL A 110 6.33 3.58 -6.42
N TYR A 111 5.98 2.45 -7.01
CA TYR A 111 6.59 1.91 -8.22
C TYR A 111 5.51 1.75 -9.28
N ASP A 112 5.84 2.14 -10.52
CA ASP A 112 4.99 1.90 -11.67
C ASP A 112 5.30 0.56 -12.36
N GLN A 113 4.66 0.33 -13.51
CA GLN A 113 4.82 -0.87 -14.32
C GLN A 113 6.25 -1.13 -14.86
N SER A 114 7.10 -0.10 -14.95
CA SER A 114 8.50 -0.26 -15.34
C SER A 114 9.37 -0.78 -14.20
N GLY A 115 8.83 -0.78 -12.96
CA GLY A 115 9.59 -1.04 -11.75
C GLY A 115 10.40 0.16 -11.29
N GLU A 116 10.33 1.30 -12.00
CA GLU A 116 10.92 2.54 -11.54
C GLU A 116 10.15 3.12 -10.36
N ARG A 117 10.91 3.60 -9.37
CA ARG A 117 10.35 4.31 -8.23
C ARG A 117 9.92 5.69 -8.69
N THR A 118 8.63 5.87 -8.88
CA THR A 118 8.03 7.14 -9.30
C THR A 118 7.91 8.12 -8.14
N ILE A 119 7.82 7.62 -6.90
CA ILE A 119 7.64 8.47 -5.71
C ILE A 119 8.39 7.89 -4.50
N LYS A 120 9.02 8.78 -3.73
CA LYS A 120 9.45 8.54 -2.33
C LYS A 120 8.89 9.65 -1.45
N ARG A 121 8.23 9.29 -0.34
CA ARG A 121 7.73 10.24 0.66
C ARG A 121 8.12 9.80 2.06
N SER A 122 8.58 10.74 2.87
CA SER A 122 9.01 10.50 4.25
C SER A 122 8.02 11.12 5.24
N LEU A 123 7.90 10.50 6.42
CA LEU A 123 7.23 11.12 7.56
C LEU A 123 8.03 12.34 8.02
N ILE A 124 7.33 13.41 8.40
CA ILE A 124 7.96 14.58 9.01
C ILE A 124 7.86 14.53 10.53
N SER A 125 6.67 14.24 11.08
CA SER A 125 6.48 14.12 12.52
C SER A 125 5.29 13.24 12.90
N ASN A 126 5.31 12.71 14.13
CA ASN A 126 4.16 12.09 14.79
C ASN A 126 3.89 12.85 16.08
N GLU A 127 2.71 13.47 16.20
CA GLU A 127 2.29 14.16 17.41
C GLU A 127 0.96 13.56 17.89
N ASN A 128 0.97 13.00 19.11
CA ASN A 128 -0.21 12.37 19.73
C ASN A 128 -0.91 11.32 18.85
N GLY A 129 -0.14 10.53 18.09
CA GLY A 129 -0.69 9.50 17.19
C GLY A 129 -1.19 10.03 15.85
N THR A 130 -1.04 11.33 15.61
CA THR A 130 -1.32 11.96 14.31
C THR A 130 -0.02 12.10 13.52
N TYR A 131 -0.01 11.58 12.29
CA TYR A 131 1.14 11.58 11.41
C TYR A 131 1.10 12.77 10.45
N TYR A 132 2.20 13.52 10.35
CA TYR A 132 2.33 14.69 9.50
C TYR A 132 3.34 14.45 8.36
N THR A 133 3.05 15.08 7.22
CA THR A 133 3.87 15.06 6.00
C THR A 133 4.01 16.47 5.42
N GLU A 134 4.99 16.67 4.54
CA GLU A 134 5.21 17.94 3.79
C GLU A 134 4.09 18.23 2.78
N ILE A 135 3.24 17.25 2.50
CA ILE A 135 2.19 17.37 1.49
C ILE A 135 1.01 18.14 2.08
N GLU A 136 0.80 19.37 1.62
CA GLU A 136 -0.39 20.14 1.95
C GLU A 136 -1.66 19.45 1.42
N GLY A 137 -2.68 19.33 2.29
CA GLY A 137 -3.98 18.74 1.96
C GLY A 137 -3.98 17.24 1.70
N TYR A 138 -2.96 16.50 2.15
CA TYR A 138 -2.81 15.06 1.91
C TYR A 138 -4.03 14.24 2.34
N GLU A 139 -4.69 14.66 3.41
CA GLU A 139 -5.86 14.04 3.99
C GLU A 139 -7.09 14.04 3.09
N THR A 140 -7.05 14.80 1.99
CA THR A 140 -8.09 14.87 0.95
C THR A 140 -7.67 14.24 -0.38
N ARG A 141 -6.40 13.89 -0.56
CA ARG A 141 -5.90 13.33 -1.82
C ARG A 141 -6.21 11.84 -1.92
N THR A 142 -6.79 11.43 -3.04
CA THR A 142 -6.93 10.01 -3.39
C THR A 142 -5.57 9.37 -3.59
N LEU A 143 -5.51 8.05 -3.48
CA LEU A 143 -4.26 7.34 -3.65
C LEU A 143 -3.75 7.47 -5.10
N SER A 144 -4.60 7.54 -6.13
CA SER A 144 -4.14 7.81 -7.52
C SER A 144 -3.65 9.24 -7.73
N GLN A 145 -4.20 10.24 -7.02
CA GLN A 145 -3.69 11.61 -7.04
C GLN A 145 -2.30 11.71 -6.42
N LEU A 146 -2.04 10.92 -5.37
CA LEU A 146 -0.69 10.81 -4.82
C LEU A 146 0.27 10.21 -5.85
N VAL A 147 -0.16 9.21 -6.62
CA VAL A 147 0.63 8.56 -7.69
C VAL A 147 0.94 9.52 -8.85
N THR A 148 0.00 10.36 -9.26
CA THR A 148 0.15 11.27 -10.41
C THR A 148 0.88 12.57 -10.05
N GLY A 149 0.72 13.07 -8.82
CA GLY A 149 1.38 14.28 -8.32
C GLY A 149 2.89 14.12 -8.05
N GLY A 150 3.47 12.94 -8.26
CA GLY A 150 4.91 12.69 -8.19
C GLY A 150 5.70 13.21 -9.38
N ILE A 151 5.02 13.55 -10.49
CA ILE A 151 5.64 14.13 -11.70
C ILE A 151 5.50 15.65 -11.63
N ALA A 152 6.10 16.27 -10.62
CA ALA A 152 6.43 17.68 -10.66
C ALA A 152 7.96 17.76 -10.57
N GLN A 153 8.58 17.92 -11.74
CA GLN A 153 9.92 18.49 -11.84
C GLN A 153 9.87 19.97 -11.48
#